data_AF-A0A8T4Y5V4-F1
#
_entry.id   AF-A0A8T4Y5V4-F1
#
_cell.length_a   1.000
_cell.length_b   1.000
_cell.length_c   1.000
_cell.angle_alpha   90.00
_cell.angle_beta   90.00
_cell.angle_gamma   90.00
#
_symmetry.space_group_name_H-M   'P 1'
#
loop_
_entity.id
_entity.type
_entity.pdbx_description
1 polymer ?
#
loop_
_entity_poly.entity_id
_entity_poly.type
_entity_poly.pdbx_seq_one_letter_code
_entity_poly.pdbx_strand_id
1 'polypeptide(L)'
;MSLIYGFNFQPYGPHMPLGFTLWGHLFNGSAAAIILFSVFRVYDYGKRKGIPYLQVLPLCTFFVIGALIPYMNDASHLTKHGQASTIPFYVVANDLYVFWWGLLAYKVATTNKKKVAVLTVLCCLFLIVHYFFYVPRFPEFYWS
;
A
#
# COMPACT_ATOMS: atom_id res chain seq x y z
N MET A 1 4.88 -5.04 4.81
CA MET A 1 3.92 -4.15 4.11
C MET A 1 4.19 -2.67 4.36
N SER A 2 4.51 -2.14 5.54
CA SER A 2 4.98 -0.73 5.62
C SER A 2 6.29 -0.51 4.83
N LEU A 3 7.19 -1.50 4.87
CA LEU A 3 8.40 -1.52 4.04
C LEU A 3 8.17 -1.82 2.56
N ILE A 4 7.04 -2.39 2.12
CA ILE A 4 6.76 -2.85 0.73
C ILE A 4 5.67 -2.02 0.03
N TYR A 5 4.81 -1.38 0.80
CA TYR A 5 3.71 -0.54 0.36
C TYR A 5 3.86 0.92 0.84
N GLY A 6 4.97 1.25 1.51
CA GLY A 6 5.40 2.61 1.82
C GLY A 6 4.41 3.47 2.61
N PHE A 7 3.37 2.88 3.18
CA PHE A 7 2.40 3.62 3.95
C PHE A 7 2.88 3.77 5.40
N ASN A 8 3.33 4.97 5.76
CA ASN A 8 3.23 5.44 7.14
C ASN A 8 1.77 5.82 7.38
N PHE A 9 1.00 4.87 7.89
CA PHE A 9 -0.39 5.14 8.23
C PHE A 9 -0.41 5.80 9.61
N GLN A 10 -0.79 7.07 9.68
CA GLN A 10 -1.84 7.54 10.60
C GLN A 10 -2.04 9.06 10.57
N PRO A 11 -3.27 9.55 10.83
CA PRO A 11 -3.46 10.83 11.48
C PRO A 11 -2.92 10.75 12.91
N TYR A 12 -1.81 11.44 13.18
CA TYR A 12 -1.33 11.62 14.56
C TYR A 12 -2.27 12.58 15.30
N GLY A 13 -2.78 12.17 16.48
CA GLY A 13 -3.52 13.08 17.36
C GLY A 13 -4.34 12.39 18.45
N PRO A 14 -4.63 13.09 19.56
CA PRO A 14 -5.33 12.56 20.74
C PRO A 14 -6.80 12.16 20.52
N HIS A 15 -7.29 12.23 19.28
CA HIS A 15 -8.69 12.00 18.92
C HIS A 15 -8.92 10.70 18.16
N MET A 16 -7.87 9.91 17.87
CA MET A 16 -8.03 8.63 17.18
C MET A 16 -8.42 7.50 18.15
N PRO A 17 -9.42 6.67 17.82
CA PRO A 17 -9.85 5.58 18.69
C PRO A 17 -8.79 4.49 18.79
N LEU A 18 -8.62 3.89 19.99
CA LEU A 18 -7.66 2.80 20.23
C LEU A 18 -7.80 1.66 19.20
N GLY A 19 -6.68 1.22 18.64
CA GLY A 19 -6.59 0.17 17.64
C GLY A 19 -6.81 0.61 16.18
N PHE A 20 -7.10 1.89 15.93
CA PHE A 20 -7.26 2.43 14.56
C PHE A 20 -5.94 2.34 13.78
N THR A 21 -4.79 2.44 14.45
CA THR A 21 -3.47 2.22 13.81
C THR A 21 -3.34 0.80 13.30
N LEU A 22 -3.69 -0.17 14.15
CA LEU A 22 -3.51 -1.60 13.93
C LEU A 22 -4.28 -2.06 12.70
N TRP A 23 -5.57 -1.70 12.68
CA TRP A 23 -6.49 -2.03 11.60
C TRP A 23 -6.17 -1.20 10.36
N GLY A 24 -5.83 0.08 10.49
CA GLY A 24 -5.37 0.92 9.39
C GLY A 24 -4.12 0.36 8.71
N HIS A 25 -3.18 -0.18 9.46
CA HIS A 25 -1.96 -0.81 8.96
C HIS A 25 -2.20 -2.15 8.27
N LEU A 26 -2.96 -3.03 8.92
CA LEU A 26 -3.18 -4.40 8.48
C LEU A 26 -4.18 -4.48 7.32
N PHE A 27 -5.25 -3.69 7.37
CA PHE A 27 -6.21 -3.60 6.28
C PHE A 27 -5.63 -2.89 5.07
N ASN A 28 -4.82 -1.86 5.22
CA ASN A 28 -4.51 -1.00 4.09
C ASN A 28 -3.33 -1.55 3.25
N GLY A 29 -2.36 -2.23 3.87
CA GLY A 29 -1.39 -3.05 3.11
C GLY A 29 -2.04 -4.25 2.40
N SER A 30 -2.89 -4.98 3.11
CA SER A 30 -3.59 -6.16 2.55
C SER A 30 -4.61 -5.75 1.48
N ALA A 31 -5.33 -4.65 1.68
CA ALA A 31 -6.25 -4.09 0.70
C ALA A 31 -5.50 -3.56 -0.51
N ALA A 32 -4.38 -2.85 -0.35
CA ALA A 32 -3.54 -2.43 -1.47
C ALA A 32 -3.08 -3.63 -2.31
N ALA A 33 -2.66 -4.73 -1.64
CA ALA A 33 -2.30 -5.97 -2.34
C ALA A 33 -3.49 -6.57 -3.11
N ILE A 34 -4.67 -6.64 -2.50
CA ILE A 34 -5.91 -7.16 -3.14
C ILE A 34 -6.35 -6.28 -4.31
N ILE A 35 -6.32 -4.96 -4.15
CA ILE A 35 -6.65 -3.98 -5.19
C ILE A 35 -5.69 -4.17 -6.37
N LEU A 36 -4.38 -4.22 -6.12
CA LEU A 36 -3.40 -4.42 -7.19
C LEU A 36 -3.60 -5.75 -7.91
N PHE A 37 -3.92 -6.80 -7.15
CA PHE A 37 -4.21 -8.12 -7.71
C PHE A 37 -5.42 -8.08 -8.65
N SER A 38 -6.47 -7.38 -8.22
CA SER A 38 -7.69 -7.19 -9.00
C SER A 38 -7.42 -6.38 -10.26
N VAL A 39 -6.64 -5.30 -10.15
CA VAL A 39 -6.19 -4.47 -11.27
C VAL A 39 -5.47 -5.31 -12.33
N PHE A 40 -4.51 -6.14 -11.93
CA PHE A 40 -3.81 -7.01 -12.89
C PHE A 40 -4.71 -8.08 -13.51
N ARG A 41 -5.67 -8.61 -12.75
CA ARG A 41 -6.63 -9.58 -13.30
C ARG A 41 -7.54 -8.94 -14.34
N VAL A 42 -8.01 -7.72 -14.09
CA VAL A 42 -8.83 -6.97 -15.06
C VAL A 42 -7.98 -6.60 -16.28
N TYR A 43 -6.74 -6.17 -16.08
CA TYR A 43 -5.78 -5.90 -17.16
C TYR A 43 -5.59 -7.13 -18.05
N ASP A 44 -5.27 -8.29 -17.47
CA ASP A 44 -5.08 -9.55 -18.21
C ASP A 44 -6.36 -9.97 -18.95
N TYR A 45 -7.53 -9.76 -18.33
CA TYR A 45 -8.81 -10.03 -18.96
C TYR A 45 -9.05 -9.10 -20.17
N GLY A 46 -8.79 -7.80 -20.01
CA GLY A 46 -8.87 -6.83 -21.09
C GLY A 46 -7.95 -7.17 -22.26
N LYS A 47 -6.71 -7.56 -21.96
CA LYS A 47 -5.74 -8.03 -22.96
C LYS A 47 -6.25 -9.26 -23.73
N ARG A 48 -6.80 -10.26 -23.04
CA ARG A 48 -7.35 -11.47 -23.67
C ARG A 48 -8.57 -11.19 -24.55
N LYS A 49 -9.38 -10.20 -24.19
CA LYS A 49 -10.60 -9.82 -24.93
C LYS A 49 -10.35 -8.77 -26.01
N GLY A 50 -9.13 -8.24 -26.12
CA GLY A 50 -8.82 -7.13 -27.04
C GLY A 50 -9.48 -5.82 -26.65
N ILE A 51 -9.81 -5.63 -25.36
CA ILE A 51 -10.54 -4.49 -24.85
C ILE A 51 -9.54 -3.50 -24.21
N PRO A 52 -9.23 -2.36 -24.85
CA PRO A 52 -8.19 -1.44 -24.36
C PRO A 52 -8.60 -0.70 -23.09
N TYR A 53 -9.88 -0.35 -22.92
CA TYR A 53 -10.33 0.39 -21.73
C TYR A 53 -10.17 -0.42 -20.43
N LEU A 54 -10.30 -1.76 -20.49
CA LEU A 54 -10.06 -2.66 -19.35
C LEU A 54 -8.58 -2.81 -19.00
N GLN A 55 -7.68 -2.35 -19.87
CA GLN A 55 -6.24 -2.29 -19.59
C GLN A 55 -5.86 -0.94 -18.98
N VAL A 56 -6.46 0.15 -19.46
CA VAL A 56 -6.10 1.52 -19.04
C VAL A 56 -6.80 1.93 -17.76
N LEU A 57 -8.14 1.79 -17.68
CA LEU A 57 -8.92 2.33 -16.57
C LEU A 57 -8.50 1.78 -15.20
N PRO A 58 -8.29 0.47 -15.01
CA PRO A 58 -7.89 -0.06 -13.70
C PRO A 58 -6.52 0.45 -13.25
N LEU A 59 -5.59 0.63 -14.19
CA LEU A 59 -4.25 1.16 -13.90
C LEU A 59 -4.34 2.65 -13.52
N CYS A 60 -5.08 3.45 -14.29
CA CYS A 60 -5.31 4.86 -13.96
C CYS A 60 -5.97 5.04 -12.60
N THR A 61 -7.02 4.27 -12.32
CA THR A 61 -7.69 4.28 -11.01
C THR A 61 -6.74 3.91 -9.88
N PHE A 62 -5.89 2.89 -10.08
CA PHE A 62 -4.89 2.52 -9.10
C PHE A 62 -3.91 3.67 -8.81
N PHE A 63 -3.31 4.29 -9.83
CA PHE A 63 -2.34 5.38 -9.61
C PHE A 63 -2.98 6.65 -9.04
N VAL A 64 -4.24 6.96 -9.39
CA VAL A 64 -4.92 8.13 -8.80
C VAL A 64 -5.21 7.91 -7.32
N ILE A 65 -5.78 6.76 -6.97
CA ILE A 65 -6.08 6.42 -5.57
C ILE A 65 -4.80 6.20 -4.77
N GLY A 66 -3.84 5.50 -5.37
CA GLY A 66 -2.51 5.24 -4.82
C GLY A 66 -1.84 6.55 -4.42
N ALA A 67 -1.81 7.53 -5.33
CA ALA A 67 -1.16 8.82 -5.09
C ALA A 67 -1.89 9.69 -4.04
N LEU A 68 -3.22 9.59 -3.98
CA LEU A 68 -4.04 10.37 -3.04
C LEU A 68 -3.74 10.01 -1.58
N ILE A 69 -3.52 8.72 -1.30
CA ILE A 69 -3.31 8.22 0.06
C ILE A 69 -2.06 8.81 0.74
N PRO A 70 -0.82 8.68 0.20
CA PRO A 70 0.38 9.25 0.80
C PRO A 70 0.33 10.78 0.79
N TYR A 71 -0.33 11.40 -0.18
CA TYR A 71 -0.54 12.85 -0.18
C TYR A 71 -1.39 13.30 1.02
N MET A 72 -2.57 12.70 1.23
CA MET A 72 -3.45 13.06 2.35
C MET A 72 -2.80 12.82 3.72
N ASN A 73 -1.94 11.82 3.81
CA ASN A 73 -1.31 11.44 5.07
C ASN A 73 -0.10 12.32 5.41
N ASP A 74 0.81 12.52 4.47
CA ASP A 74 2.15 13.07 4.78
C ASP A 74 2.36 14.50 4.31
N ALA A 75 1.51 15.03 3.42
CA ALA A 75 1.71 16.38 2.88
C ALA A 75 1.74 17.45 3.98
N SER A 76 0.87 17.34 4.99
CA SER A 76 0.82 18.29 6.10
C SER A 76 2.09 18.23 6.98
N HIS A 77 2.59 17.01 7.25
CA HIS A 77 3.80 16.80 8.02
C HIS A 77 5.03 17.30 7.27
N LEU A 78 5.19 16.93 5.99
CA LEU A 78 6.29 17.36 5.14
C LEU A 78 6.30 18.88 4.95
N THR A 79 5.14 19.50 4.78
CA THR A 79 5.02 20.96 4.66
C THR A 79 5.45 21.67 5.94
N LYS A 80 5.02 21.20 7.12
CA LYS A 80 5.40 21.77 8.42
C LYS A 80 6.91 21.75 8.68
N HIS A 81 7.62 20.78 8.10
CA HIS A 81 9.07 20.64 8.23
C HIS A 81 9.86 21.23 7.05
N GLY A 82 9.22 22.07 6.22
CA GLY A 82 9.89 22.77 5.11
C GLY A 82 10.20 21.88 3.90
N GLN A 83 9.59 20.71 3.78
CA GLN A 83 9.82 19.72 2.72
C GLN A 83 8.66 19.65 1.71
N ALA A 84 7.87 20.72 1.55
CA ALA A 84 6.72 20.71 0.64
C ALA A 84 7.08 20.36 -0.81
N SER A 85 8.28 20.75 -1.27
CA SER A 85 8.76 20.48 -2.63
C SER A 85 9.02 19.00 -2.91
N THR A 86 9.17 18.16 -1.88
CA THR A 86 9.43 16.72 -2.06
C THR A 86 8.16 15.90 -2.22
N ILE A 87 6.98 16.47 -1.91
CA ILE A 87 5.70 15.77 -1.90
C ILE A 87 5.40 15.08 -3.24
N PRO A 88 5.53 15.73 -4.41
CA PRO A 88 5.24 15.07 -5.68
C PRO A 88 6.13 13.86 -5.94
N PHE A 89 7.42 13.97 -5.63
CA PHE A 89 8.38 12.89 -5.80
C PHE A 89 8.12 11.73 -4.85
N TYR A 90 7.81 12.04 -3.58
CA TYR A 90 7.45 11.06 -2.57
C TYR A 90 6.23 10.24 -2.97
N VAL A 91 5.15 10.92 -3.39
CA VAL A 91 3.89 10.30 -3.81
C VAL A 91 4.11 9.36 -4.99
N VAL A 92 4.79 9.84 -6.03
CA VAL A 92 5.08 9.03 -7.24
C VAL A 92 5.99 7.85 -6.89
N ALA A 93 7.03 8.05 -6.08
CA ALA A 93 7.93 6.98 -5.68
C ALA A 93 7.20 5.91 -4.88
N ASN A 94 6.31 6.29 -3.96
CA ASN A 94 5.50 5.36 -3.19
C ASN A 94 4.59 4.52 -4.09
N ASP A 95 3.91 5.15 -5.03
CA ASP A 95 3.01 4.46 -5.95
C ASP A 95 3.72 3.47 -6.86
N LEU A 96 4.84 3.89 -7.44
CA LEU A 96 5.68 3.01 -8.26
C LEU A 96 6.20 1.85 -7.44
N TYR A 97 6.62 2.11 -6.21
CA TYR A 97 7.12 1.08 -5.30
C TYR A 97 6.07 0.01 -5.02
N VAL A 98 4.86 0.43 -4.62
CA VAL A 98 3.70 -0.45 -4.41
C VAL A 98 3.38 -1.25 -5.68
N PHE A 99 3.34 -0.57 -6.82
CA PHE A 99 3.00 -1.16 -8.11
C PHE A 99 3.99 -2.25 -8.52
N TRP A 100 5.30 -1.96 -8.47
CA TRP A 100 6.35 -2.89 -8.89
C TRP A 100 6.40 -4.12 -8.00
N TRP A 101 6.25 -3.95 -6.68
CA TRP A 101 6.23 -5.08 -5.76
C TRP A 101 5.04 -5.99 -5.98
N GLY A 102 3.84 -5.42 -6.13
CA GLY A 102 2.70 -6.27 -6.39
C GLY A 102 2.71 -6.85 -7.80
N LEU A 103 3.30 -6.19 -8.81
CA LEU A 103 3.52 -6.77 -10.14
C LEU A 103 4.47 -7.97 -10.07
N LEU A 104 5.57 -7.83 -9.32
CA LEU A 104 6.51 -8.91 -9.08
C LEU A 104 5.81 -10.08 -8.38
N ALA A 105 5.08 -9.82 -7.29
CA ALA A 105 4.31 -10.83 -6.58
C ALA A 105 3.29 -11.53 -7.48
N TYR A 106 2.58 -10.77 -8.33
CA TYR A 106 1.62 -11.30 -9.29
C TYR A 106 2.26 -12.22 -10.34
N LYS A 107 3.45 -11.85 -10.84
CA LYS A 107 4.19 -12.63 -11.85
C LYS A 107 4.85 -13.87 -11.27
N VAL A 108 5.47 -13.77 -10.10
CA VAL A 108 6.16 -14.89 -9.43
C VAL A 108 5.15 -15.97 -9.01
N ALA A 109 3.96 -15.54 -8.57
CA ALA A 109 2.92 -16.44 -8.13
C ALA A 109 2.07 -16.94 -9.32
N THR A 110 2.57 -17.96 -10.04
CA THR A 110 1.92 -18.44 -11.27
C THR A 110 0.57 -19.14 -11.05
N THR A 111 0.30 -19.67 -9.86
CA THR A 111 -0.94 -20.37 -9.52
C THR A 111 -1.67 -19.68 -8.36
N ASN A 112 -3.00 -19.84 -8.26
CA ASN A 112 -3.77 -19.25 -7.15
C ASN A 112 -3.25 -19.69 -5.77
N LYS A 113 -2.79 -20.95 -5.63
CA LYS A 113 -2.17 -21.44 -4.40
C LYS A 113 -0.89 -20.68 -4.06
N LYS A 114 -0.01 -20.43 -5.04
CA LYS A 114 1.21 -19.62 -4.86
C LYS A 114 0.87 -18.16 -4.56
N LYS A 115 -0.20 -17.62 -5.15
CA LYS A 115 -0.66 -16.24 -4.95
C LYS A 115 -1.10 -16.03 -3.52
N VAL A 116 -1.91 -16.95 -3.00
CA VAL A 116 -2.31 -16.98 -1.58
C VAL A 116 -1.08 -17.12 -0.68
N ALA A 117 -0.18 -18.07 -0.97
CA ALA A 117 1.03 -18.26 -0.16
C ALA A 117 1.92 -17.01 -0.09
N VAL A 118 2.14 -16.33 -1.22
CA VAL A 118 2.91 -15.07 -1.27
C VAL A 118 2.21 -13.98 -0.47
N LEU A 119 0.89 -13.83 -0.59
CA LEU A 119 0.12 -12.87 0.21
C LEU A 119 0.21 -13.18 1.71
N THR A 120 0.10 -14.46 2.09
CA THR A 120 0.25 -14.90 3.49
C THR A 120 1.64 -14.59 4.01
N VAL A 121 2.71 -14.91 3.26
CA VAL A 121 4.09 -14.60 3.67
C VAL A 121 4.30 -13.09 3.80
N LEU A 122 3.82 -12.29 2.84
CA LEU A 122 3.91 -10.83 2.91
C LEU A 122 3.14 -10.25 4.10
N CYS A 123 1.99 -10.84 4.44
CA CYS A 123 1.23 -10.51 5.64
C CYS A 123 2.00 -10.88 6.91
N CYS A 124 2.52 -12.11 7.03
CA CYS A 124 3.32 -12.52 8.19
C CYS A 124 4.59 -11.66 8.37
N LEU A 125 5.34 -11.41 7.30
CA LEU A 125 6.51 -10.53 7.33
C LEU A 125 6.14 -9.12 7.74
N PHE A 126 4.97 -8.62 7.32
CA PHE A 126 4.48 -7.34 7.78
C PHE A 126 4.23 -7.32 9.29
N LEU A 127 3.52 -8.31 9.82
CA LEU A 127 3.26 -8.39 11.26
C LEU A 127 4.57 -8.45 12.04
N ILE A 128 5.53 -9.26 11.59
CA ILE A 128 6.85 -9.37 12.24
C ILE A 128 7.55 -8.01 12.24
N VAL A 129 7.73 -7.39 11.08
CA VAL A 129 8.41 -6.09 10.96
C VAL A 129 7.71 -5.03 11.81
N HIS A 130 6.38 -4.99 11.75
CA HIS A 130 5.59 -3.98 12.43
C HIS A 130 5.67 -4.13 13.96
N TYR A 131 5.36 -5.31 14.51
CA TYR A 131 5.29 -5.50 15.96
C TYR A 131 6.64 -5.70 16.64
N PHE A 132 7.62 -6.30 15.97
CA PHE A 132 8.92 -6.56 16.61
C PHE A 132 9.92 -5.43 16.43
N PHE A 133 9.79 -4.61 15.37
CA PHE A 133 10.79 -3.57 15.08
C PHE A 133 10.23 -2.15 15.14
N TYR A 134 8.99 -1.93 14.67
CA TYR A 134 8.41 -0.60 14.58
C TYR A 134 7.74 -0.17 15.89
N VAL A 135 6.84 -1.01 16.41
CA VAL A 135 6.07 -0.77 17.63
C VAL A 135 6.94 -0.49 18.87
N PRO A 136 8.07 -1.18 19.11
CA PRO A 136 8.94 -0.87 20.26
C PRO A 136 9.67 0.47 20.16
N ARG A 137 9.89 0.98 18.94
CA ARG A 137 10.57 2.26 18.69
C ARG A 137 9.64 3.45 18.71
N PHE A 138 8.35 3.20 18.52
CA PHE A 138 7.31 4.20 18.46
C PHE A 138 6.11 3.68 19.28
N PRO A 139 6.18 3.79 20.62
CA PRO A 139 5.19 3.22 21.53
C PRO A 139 3.78 3.82 21.36
N GLU A 140 3.67 4.91 20.61
CA GLU A 140 2.41 5.46 20.09
C GLU A 140 1.62 4.39 19.31
N PHE A 141 2.30 3.49 18.59
CA PHE A 141 1.68 2.41 17.81
C PHE A 141 1.27 1.17 18.61
N TYR A 142 1.54 1.14 19.91
CA TYR A 142 1.23 -0.02 20.76
C TYR A 142 -0.29 -0.10 21.07
N TRP A 143 -0.99 1.04 21.12
CA TRP A 143 -2.40 1.11 21.55
C TRP A 143 -3.27 2.22 20.92
N SER A 144 -2.81 3.03 19.96
CA SER A 144 -3.74 3.85 19.13
C SER A 144 -4.33 3.09 17.95
#